data_AF-A0A1Q3C5F6-F1
#
_entry.id   AF-A0A1Q3C5F6-F1
#
_cell.length_a   1.000
_cell.length_b   1.000
_cell.length_c   1.000
_cell.angle_alpha   90.00
_cell.angle_beta   90.00
_cell.angle_gamma   90.00
#
_symmetry.space_group_name_H-M   'P 1'
#
loop_
_entity.id
_entity.type
_entity.pdbx_description
1 polymer ?
#
loop_
_entity_poly.entity_id
_entity_poly.type
_entity_poly.pdbx_seq_one_letter_code
_entity_poly.pdbx_strand_id
1 'polypeptide(L)'
;MASKNIVADLNKGQKLTGTNYDIWHKKITFLLNEQELYEHLTNIMTRPPEGNTAQSCRDLEVFETWSKKDRCARFTLPSCMRDELIGAYEHCATAKEMWDQLMFDFWGTSVTRL
;
A
#
# COMPACT_ATOMS: atom_id res chain seq x y z
N MET A 1 -19.66 5.97 -4.69
CA MET A 1 -19.27 7.06 -5.62
C MET A 1 -18.25 8.04 -5.03
N ALA A 2 -18.12 8.18 -3.70
CA ALA A 2 -17.13 9.07 -3.06
C ALA A 2 -15.65 8.65 -3.27
N SER A 3 -15.34 7.36 -3.22
CA SER A 3 -13.97 6.83 -3.32
C SER A 3 -13.28 7.10 -4.66
N LYS A 4 -14.04 7.25 -5.77
CA LYS A 4 -13.46 7.59 -7.09
C LYS A 4 -12.97 9.04 -7.17
N ASN A 5 -13.56 9.97 -6.41
CA ASN A 5 -13.16 11.37 -6.42
C ASN A 5 -11.88 11.61 -5.60
N ILE A 6 -11.71 10.85 -4.51
CA ILE A 6 -10.55 10.98 -3.62
C ILE A 6 -9.24 10.56 -4.34
N VAL A 7 -9.26 9.45 -5.10
CA VAL A 7 -8.11 9.02 -5.92
C VAL A 7 -7.76 10.07 -7.00
N ALA A 8 -8.77 10.71 -7.60
CA ALA A 8 -8.57 11.77 -8.58
C ALA A 8 -7.96 13.03 -7.95
N ASP A 9 -8.38 13.43 -6.74
CA ASP A 9 -7.79 14.55 -6.01
C ASP A 9 -6.39 14.26 -5.46
N LEU A 10 -6.04 12.99 -5.24
CA LEU A 10 -4.68 12.56 -4.88
C LEU A 10 -3.72 12.52 -6.07
N ASN A 11 -4.21 12.15 -7.26
CA ASN A 11 -3.45 12.35 -8.49
C ASN A 11 -3.19 13.85 -8.76
N LYS A 12 -4.05 14.75 -8.24
CA LYS A 12 -3.79 16.20 -8.21
C LYS A 12 -2.91 16.64 -7.03
N GLY A 13 -2.74 15.79 -6.01
CA GLY A 13 -1.89 16.04 -4.86
C GLY A 13 -0.40 16.00 -5.20
N GLN A 14 0.45 16.46 -4.28
CA GLN A 14 1.90 16.30 -4.42
C GLN A 14 2.26 14.82 -4.37
N LYS A 15 2.60 14.25 -5.54
CA LYS A 15 3.27 12.96 -5.66
C LYS A 15 4.53 12.91 -4.78
N LEU A 16 4.94 11.72 -4.39
CA LEU A 16 6.24 11.53 -3.72
C LEU A 16 7.36 11.98 -4.67
N THR A 17 8.08 13.03 -4.28
CA THR A 17 9.25 13.55 -5.02
C THR A 17 10.58 13.14 -4.37
N GLY A 18 10.51 12.56 -3.18
CA GLY A 18 11.64 12.12 -2.36
C GLY A 18 11.96 13.08 -1.21
N THR A 19 11.76 14.38 -1.39
CA THR A 19 11.99 15.40 -0.34
C THR A 19 10.76 15.68 0.53
N ASN A 20 9.58 15.25 0.09
CA ASN A 20 8.30 15.52 0.74
C ASN A 20 7.73 14.31 1.51
N TYR A 21 8.58 13.33 1.84
CA TYR A 21 8.14 12.05 2.38
C TYR A 21 7.27 12.17 3.63
N ASP A 22 7.63 13.02 4.60
CA ASP A 22 6.86 13.17 5.85
C ASP A 22 5.40 13.59 5.62
N ILE A 23 5.20 14.54 4.70
CA ILE A 23 3.86 15.05 4.34
C ILE A 23 3.13 14.00 3.51
N TRP A 24 3.83 13.39 2.56
CA TRP A 24 3.28 12.34 1.70
C TRP A 24 2.81 11.13 2.51
N HIS A 25 3.65 10.62 3.42
CA HIS A 25 3.36 9.48 4.29
C HIS A 25 2.09 9.70 5.12
N LYS A 26 1.93 10.89 5.73
CA LYS A 26 0.71 11.25 6.50
C LYS A 26 -0.54 11.26 5.61
N LYS A 27 -0.45 11.81 4.40
CA LYS A 27 -1.58 11.86 3.45
C LYS A 27 -1.98 10.46 2.96
N ILE A 28 -1.01 9.61 2.63
CA ILE A 28 -1.27 8.24 2.18
C ILE A 28 -1.82 7.38 3.31
N THR A 29 -1.31 7.53 4.52
CA THR A 29 -1.86 6.84 5.70
C THR A 29 -3.32 7.22 5.93
N PHE A 30 -3.66 8.52 5.88
CA PHE A 30 -5.04 8.97 6.03
C PHE A 30 -5.95 8.38 4.94
N LEU A 31 -5.52 8.46 3.68
CA LEU A 31 -6.26 7.92 2.54
C LEU A 31 -6.56 6.42 2.70
N LEU A 32 -5.53 5.63 2.98
CA LEU A 32 -5.68 4.18 3.03
C LEU A 32 -6.50 3.75 4.24
N ASN A 33 -6.56 4.57 5.31
CA ASN A 33 -7.51 4.36 6.39
C ASN A 33 -8.95 4.60 5.92
N GLU A 34 -9.24 5.67 5.18
CA GLU A 34 -10.60 5.90 4.63
C GLU A 34 -11.05 4.82 3.64
N GLN A 35 -10.12 4.11 3.01
CA GLN A 35 -10.41 3.01 2.09
C GLN A 35 -10.37 1.62 2.73
N GLU A 36 -10.15 1.52 4.05
CA GLU A 36 -9.95 0.24 4.75
C GLU A 36 -8.82 -0.61 4.15
N LEU A 37 -7.80 0.04 3.60
CA LEU A 37 -6.62 -0.59 2.99
C LEU A 37 -5.38 -0.49 3.88
N TYR A 38 -5.38 0.38 4.89
CA TYR A 38 -4.22 0.60 5.77
C TYR A 38 -3.73 -0.69 6.46
N GLU A 39 -4.65 -1.60 6.82
CA GLU A 39 -4.30 -2.89 7.43
C GLU A 39 -3.38 -3.76 6.54
N HIS A 40 -3.39 -3.55 5.22
CA HIS A 40 -2.58 -4.30 4.26
C HIS A 40 -1.15 -3.75 4.15
N LEU A 41 -0.90 -2.55 4.70
CA LEU A 41 0.47 -2.00 4.80
C LEU A 41 1.22 -2.52 6.02
N THR A 42 0.49 -2.97 7.05
CA THR A 42 1.05 -3.36 8.35
C THR A 42 1.00 -4.86 8.59
N ASN A 43 0.10 -5.58 7.92
CA ASN A 43 -0.06 -7.02 8.04
C ASN A 43 0.17 -7.74 6.72
N ILE A 44 0.65 -8.99 6.83
CA ILE A 44 0.72 -9.95 5.71
C ILE A 44 -0.09 -11.17 6.11
N MET A 45 -0.87 -11.69 5.16
CA MET A 45 -1.48 -13.01 5.30
C MET A 45 -0.68 -14.02 4.47
N THR A 46 -0.37 -15.17 5.08
CA THR A 46 0.26 -16.28 4.37
C THR A 46 -0.81 -17.14 3.69
N ARG A 47 -0.53 -17.61 2.48
CA ARG A 47 -1.39 -18.58 1.80
C ARG A 47 -1.56 -19.82 2.69
N PRO A 48 -2.79 -20.25 3.00
CA PRO A 48 -3.00 -21.46 3.79
C PRO A 48 -2.55 -22.70 3.01
N PRO A 49 -2.21 -23.81 3.70
CA PRO A 49 -1.91 -25.07 3.06
C PRO A 49 -3.07 -25.54 2.17
N GLU A 50 -2.75 -26.19 1.06
CA GLU A 50 -3.76 -26.85 0.25
C GLU A 50 -4.36 -28.03 1.02
N GLY A 51 -5.69 -28.16 0.96
CA GLY A 51 -6.42 -29.19 1.67
C GLY A 51 -7.83 -29.35 1.13
N ASN A 52 -8.41 -30.52 1.39
CA ASN A 52 -9.70 -30.92 0.82
C ASN A 52 -10.84 -30.79 1.84
N THR A 53 -10.58 -30.19 3.00
CA THR A 53 -11.56 -30.04 4.07
C THR A 53 -12.37 -28.76 3.88
N ALA A 54 -13.59 -28.73 4.43
CA ALA A 54 -14.41 -27.52 4.42
C ALA A 54 -13.73 -26.32 5.11
N GLN A 55 -12.85 -26.59 6.08
CA GLN A 55 -12.05 -25.53 6.72
C GLN A 55 -10.98 -24.98 5.76
N SER A 56 -10.27 -25.86 5.05
CA SER A 56 -9.27 -25.44 4.07
C SER A 56 -9.88 -24.58 2.96
N CYS A 57 -11.09 -24.91 2.50
CA CYS A 57 -11.80 -24.08 1.52
C CYS A 57 -12.10 -22.68 2.08
N ARG A 58 -12.61 -22.59 3.32
CA ARG A 58 -12.89 -21.30 3.98
C ARG A 58 -11.63 -20.47 4.18
N ASP A 59 -10.55 -21.08 4.64
CA ASP A 59 -9.29 -20.38 4.86
C ASP A 59 -8.72 -19.83 3.55
N LEU A 60 -8.86 -20.59 2.46
CA LEU A 60 -8.47 -20.14 1.13
C LEU A 60 -9.33 -18.97 0.64
N GLU A 61 -10.66 -19.01 0.82
CA GLU A 61 -11.55 -17.90 0.48
C GLU A 61 -11.22 -16.60 1.24
N VAL A 62 -10.87 -16.72 2.53
CA VAL A 62 -10.41 -15.60 3.35
C VAL A 62 -9.11 -15.04 2.79
N PHE A 63 -8.13 -15.90 2.50
CA PHE A 63 -6.86 -15.48 1.92
C PHE A 63 -7.02 -14.82 0.54
N GLU A 64 -7.89 -15.33 -0.33
CA GLU A 64 -8.15 -14.74 -1.63
C GLU A 64 -8.82 -13.36 -1.52
N THR A 65 -9.73 -13.21 -0.56
CA THR A 65 -10.38 -11.92 -0.28
C THR A 65 -9.36 -10.90 0.21
N TRP A 66 -8.50 -11.30 1.15
CA TRP A 66 -7.38 -10.47 1.62
C TRP A 66 -6.42 -10.12 0.48
N SER A 67 -6.00 -11.10 -0.32
CA SER A 67 -5.05 -10.92 -1.42
C SER A 67 -5.56 -9.94 -2.49
N LYS A 68 -6.87 -9.93 -2.77
CA LYS A 68 -7.48 -8.94 -3.67
C LYS A 68 -7.35 -7.51 -3.12
N LYS A 69 -7.55 -7.31 -1.82
CA LYS A 69 -7.39 -6.01 -1.16
C LYS A 69 -5.92 -5.59 -1.05
N ASP A 70 -5.01 -6.51 -0.71
CA ASP A 70 -3.56 -6.25 -0.71
C ASP A 70 -3.10 -5.76 -2.09
N ARG A 71 -3.54 -6.46 -3.17
CA ARG A 71 -3.24 -6.05 -4.53
C ARG A 71 -3.77 -4.64 -4.86
N CYS A 72 -4.95 -4.27 -4.35
CA CYS A 72 -5.51 -2.93 -4.51
C CYS A 72 -4.67 -1.86 -3.79
N ALA A 73 -4.24 -2.14 -2.55
CA ALA A 73 -3.34 -1.27 -1.81
C ALA A 73 -1.99 -1.10 -2.55
N ARG A 74 -1.41 -2.20 -3.04
CA ARG A 74 -0.16 -2.22 -3.79
C ARG A 74 -0.20 -1.41 -5.08
N PHE A 75 -1.34 -1.37 -5.78
CA PHE A 75 -1.50 -0.52 -6.97
C PHE A 75 -1.79 0.95 -6.66
N THR A 76 -2.33 1.24 -5.48
CA THR A 76 -2.59 2.63 -5.04
C THR A 76 -1.30 3.36 -4.70
N LEU A 77 -0.30 2.67 -4.16
CA LEU A 77 0.97 3.29 -3.76
C LEU A 77 1.73 3.92 -4.97
N PRO A 78 1.90 3.23 -6.13
CA PRO A 78 2.51 3.80 -7.34
C PRO A 78 1.82 5.03 -7.92
N SER A 79 0.49 5.10 -7.89
CA SER A 79 -0.21 6.27 -8.43
C SER A 79 0.09 7.55 -7.64
N CYS A 80 0.54 7.40 -6.40
CA CYS A 80 0.87 8.49 -5.50
C CYS A 80 2.35 8.91 -5.56
N MET A 81 3.18 8.30 -6.41
CA MET A 81 4.59 8.66 -6.60
C MET A 81 4.88 9.15 -8.02
N ARG A 82 6.03 9.83 -8.20
CA ARG A 82 6.52 10.18 -9.53
C ARG A 82 6.89 8.93 -10.31
N ASP A 83 6.68 8.97 -11.61
CA ASP A 83 6.83 7.83 -12.50
C ASP A 83 8.27 7.26 -12.48
N GLU A 84 9.27 8.13 -12.29
CA GLU A 84 10.69 7.76 -12.08
C GLU A 84 10.92 6.84 -10.87
N LEU A 85 10.06 6.93 -9.84
CA LEU A 85 10.17 6.12 -8.63
C LEU A 85 9.42 4.79 -8.75
N ILE A 86 8.43 4.69 -9.64
CA ILE A 86 7.58 3.50 -9.76
C ILE A 86 8.43 2.25 -10.01
N GLY A 87 9.37 2.33 -10.96
CA GLY A 87 10.26 1.22 -11.32
C GLY A 87 11.10 0.68 -10.16
N ALA A 88 11.42 1.52 -9.17
CA ALA A 88 12.21 1.08 -8.01
C ALA A 88 11.41 0.13 -7.10
N TYR A 89 10.08 0.17 -7.11
CA TYR A 89 9.23 -0.60 -6.20
C TYR A 89 8.39 -1.69 -6.91
N GLU A 90 8.53 -1.87 -8.22
CA GLU A 90 7.77 -2.90 -8.97
C GLU A 90 8.03 -4.33 -8.49
N HIS A 91 9.21 -4.57 -7.92
CA HIS A 91 9.64 -5.87 -7.41
C HIS A 91 8.94 -6.28 -6.11
N CYS A 92 8.33 -5.34 -5.38
CA CYS A 92 7.64 -5.64 -4.14
C CYS A 92 6.39 -6.50 -4.39
N ALA A 93 6.31 -7.65 -3.72
CA ALA A 93 5.24 -8.62 -3.90
C ALA A 93 3.95 -8.23 -3.18
N THR A 94 4.06 -7.51 -2.07
CA THR A 94 2.92 -7.10 -1.22
C THR A 94 2.87 -5.58 -1.02
N ALA A 95 1.71 -5.06 -0.61
CA ALA A 95 1.59 -3.63 -0.28
C ALA A 95 2.47 -3.28 0.94
N LYS A 96 2.53 -4.18 1.93
CA LYS A 96 3.41 -4.05 3.09
C LYS A 96 4.88 -3.96 2.71
N GLU A 97 5.37 -4.85 1.84
CA GLU A 97 6.78 -4.84 1.43
C GLU A 97 7.16 -3.52 0.73
N MET A 98 6.29 -3.04 -0.16
CA MET A 98 6.47 -1.73 -0.81
C MET A 98 6.49 -0.60 0.22
N TRP A 99 5.58 -0.64 1.20
CA TRP A 99 5.50 0.36 2.26
C TRP A 99 6.73 0.36 3.17
N ASP A 100 7.20 -0.82 3.57
CA ASP A 100 8.41 -0.98 4.38
C ASP A 100 9.65 -0.47 3.64
N GLN A 101 9.78 -0.76 2.34
CA GLN A 101 10.88 -0.25 1.53
C GLN A 101 10.82 1.28 1.39
N LEU A 102 9.64 1.85 1.15
CA LEU A 102 9.45 3.31 1.12
C LEU A 102 9.80 3.96 2.47
N MET A 103 9.42 3.33 3.58
CA MET A 103 9.87 3.78 4.91
C MET A 103 11.38 3.70 5.01
N PHE A 104 12.01 2.58 4.67
CA PHE A 104 13.46 2.45 4.76
C PHE A 104 14.22 3.50 3.93
N ASP A 105 13.81 3.71 2.67
CA ASP A 105 14.49 4.61 1.75
C ASP A 105 14.38 6.08 2.16
N PHE A 106 13.22 6.49 2.70
CA PHE A 106 12.92 7.90 2.92
C PHE A 106 12.88 8.35 4.38
N TRP A 107 12.57 7.46 5.33
CA TRP A 107 12.47 7.76 6.78
C TRP A 107 13.77 8.34 7.36
N GLY A 108 14.93 8.05 6.75
CA GLY A 108 16.23 8.62 7.13
C GLY A 108 16.64 9.89 6.35
N THR A 109 15.94 10.23 5.28
CA THR A 109 16.29 11.35 4.38
C THR A 109 15.45 12.61 4.61
N SER A 110 14.33 12.47 5.33
CA SER A 110 13.49 13.58 5.76
C SER A 110 14.26 14.55 6.66
N VAL A 111 14.48 15.78 6.17
CA VAL A 111 15.18 16.86 6.90
C VAL A 111 14.29 17.48 7.99
N THR A 112 13.52 16.67 8.71
CA THR A 112 12.75 17.12 9.89
C THR A 112 13.37 16.54 11.16
N ARG A 113 14.67 16.78 11.33
CA ARG A 113 15.30 16.81 12.67
C ARG A 113 15.21 18.25 13.16
N LEU A 114 14.13 18.58 13.86
CA LEU A 114 14.09 19.72 14.78
C LEU A 114 14.52 19.23 16.16
#